data_AF-A0A1A8GE21-F1
#
_entry.id   AF-A0A1A8GE21-F1
#
_cell.length_a   1.000
_cell.length_b   1.000
_cell.length_c   1.000
_cell.angle_alpha   90.00
_cell.angle_beta   90.00
_cell.angle_gamma   90.00
#
_symmetry.space_group_name_H-M   'P 1'
#
loop_
_entity.id
_entity.type
_entity.pdbx_description
1 polymer ?
#
loop_
_entity_poly.entity_id
_entity_poly.type
_entity_poly.pdbx_seq_one_letter_code
_entity_poly.pdbx_strand_id
1 'polypeptide(L)'
;YVNSPGEKFRIKQLLYQLPPHDNEIRYCQTLSEEEKKELHMFSVQRKKEALGRGIVKLLPRNLLNSICEHCGESISSGEMAVFASRASPELCWHPACFACSTCRELLVDLIYFFHDGKIHCGRHHAELLKPRCSACDEIIF
;
A
#
# COMPACT_ATOMS: atom_id res chain seq x y z
N TYR A 1 -8.78 14.26 -19.23
CA TYR A 1 -7.79 13.38 -19.87
C TYR A 1 -8.11 11.94 -19.52
N VAL A 2 -8.79 11.22 -20.41
CA VAL A 2 -9.04 9.78 -20.27
C VAL A 2 -7.97 9.06 -21.10
N ASN A 3 -7.40 7.94 -20.61
CA ASN A 3 -6.36 7.13 -21.27
C ASN A 3 -4.93 7.72 -21.36
N SER A 4 -4.55 8.62 -20.46
CA SER A 4 -3.15 9.09 -20.41
C SER A 4 -2.19 7.94 -20.04
N PRO A 5 -0.89 8.03 -20.40
CA PRO A 5 0.12 7.06 -19.97
C PRO A 5 0.17 6.87 -18.45
N GLY A 6 0.04 7.96 -17.69
CA GLY A 6 0.01 7.94 -16.23
C GLY A 6 -1.20 7.18 -15.67
N GLU A 7 -2.38 7.36 -16.24
CA GLU A 7 -3.58 6.63 -15.81
C GLU A 7 -3.45 5.13 -16.08
N LYS A 8 -2.92 4.75 -17.26
CA LYS A 8 -2.65 3.34 -17.59
C LYS A 8 -1.63 2.72 -16.63
N PHE A 9 -0.58 3.46 -16.30
CA PHE A 9 0.42 3.02 -15.32
C PHE A 9 -0.21 2.82 -13.94
N ARG A 10 -1.00 3.79 -13.46
CA ARG A 10 -1.71 3.73 -12.18
C ARG A 10 -2.62 2.50 -12.09
N ILE A 11 -3.41 2.23 -13.13
CA ILE A 11 -4.28 1.05 -13.19
C ILE A 11 -3.46 -0.24 -13.13
N LYS A 12 -2.37 -0.33 -13.91
CA LYS A 12 -1.47 -1.49 -13.89
C LYS A 12 -0.87 -1.72 -12.50
N GLN A 13 -0.43 -0.67 -11.82
CA GLN A 13 0.10 -0.75 -10.46
C GLN A 13 -0.95 -1.21 -9.46
N LEU A 14 -2.18 -0.69 -9.53
CA LEU A 14 -3.25 -1.14 -8.64
C LEU A 14 -3.58 -2.64 -8.82
N LEU A 15 -3.63 -3.12 -10.07
CA LEU A 15 -3.84 -4.54 -10.36
C LEU A 15 -2.69 -5.42 -9.85
N TYR A 16 -1.44 -4.93 -9.94
CA TYR A 16 -0.29 -5.62 -9.39
C TYR A 16 -0.31 -5.68 -7.85
N GLN A 17 -0.75 -4.59 -7.20
CA GLN A 17 -0.82 -4.50 -5.74
C GLN A 17 -2.00 -5.23 -5.12
N LEU A 18 -3.12 -5.33 -5.84
CA LEU A 18 -4.30 -6.11 -5.44
C LEU A 18 -4.68 -7.09 -6.55
N PRO A 19 -3.93 -8.19 -6.70
CA PRO A 19 -4.30 -9.24 -7.64
C PRO A 19 -5.73 -9.74 -7.33
N PRO A 20 -6.60 -9.92 -8.33
CA PRO A 20 -7.99 -10.31 -8.10
C PRO A 20 -8.15 -11.60 -7.29
N HIS A 21 -7.25 -12.57 -7.51
CA HIS A 21 -7.20 -13.85 -6.79
C HIS A 21 -6.77 -13.73 -5.32
N ASP A 22 -6.16 -12.63 -4.90
CA ASP A 22 -5.90 -12.37 -3.46
C ASP A 22 -7.14 -11.83 -2.75
N ASN A 23 -8.22 -11.55 -3.49
CA ASN A 23 -9.37 -10.82 -3.01
C ASN A 23 -10.68 -11.55 -3.22
N GLU A 24 -10.82 -12.30 -4.30
CA GLU A 24 -12.04 -13.02 -4.64
C GLU A 24 -11.76 -14.46 -5.07
N ILE A 25 -12.45 -15.38 -4.41
CA ILE A 25 -12.35 -16.84 -4.61
C ILE A 25 -12.55 -17.22 -6.09
N ARG A 26 -13.43 -16.51 -6.80
CA ARG A 26 -13.78 -16.82 -8.20
C ARG A 26 -12.60 -16.74 -9.17
N TYR A 27 -11.52 -16.06 -8.77
CA TYR A 27 -10.31 -15.91 -9.59
C TYR A 27 -9.18 -16.86 -9.18
N CYS A 28 -9.38 -17.71 -8.17
CA CYS A 28 -8.38 -18.70 -7.71
C CYS A 28 -8.57 -20.05 -8.39
N GLN A 29 -7.48 -20.81 -8.53
CA GLN A 29 -7.52 -22.16 -9.06
C GLN A 29 -7.91 -23.16 -7.96
N THR A 30 -9.17 -23.59 -8.00
CA THR A 30 -9.67 -24.78 -7.27
C THR A 30 -9.31 -24.85 -5.78
N LEU A 31 -9.70 -23.84 -5.00
CA LEU A 31 -9.56 -23.85 -3.53
C LEU A 31 -10.56 -24.81 -2.86
N SER A 32 -10.13 -25.48 -1.79
CA SER A 32 -11.00 -26.19 -0.83
C SER A 32 -11.90 -25.22 -0.06
N GLU A 33 -12.94 -25.72 0.61
CA GLU A 33 -13.84 -24.87 1.40
C GLU A 33 -13.13 -24.21 2.60
N GLU A 34 -12.12 -24.87 3.15
CA GLU A 34 -11.26 -24.35 4.20
C GLU A 34 -10.40 -23.19 3.69
N GLU A 35 -9.68 -23.38 2.57
CA GLU A 35 -8.83 -22.34 1.97
C GLU A 35 -9.65 -21.13 1.51
N LYS A 36 -10.89 -21.34 1.02
CA LYS A 36 -11.82 -20.25 0.69
C LYS A 36 -12.12 -19.37 1.90
N LYS A 37 -12.36 -19.98 3.07
CA LYS A 37 -12.60 -19.25 4.32
C LYS A 37 -11.34 -18.51 4.75
N GLU A 38 -10.17 -19.13 4.64
CA GLU A 38 -8.90 -18.47 4.96
C GLU A 38 -8.63 -17.27 4.05
N LEU A 39 -8.79 -17.41 2.73
CA LEU A 39 -8.64 -16.31 1.78
C LEU A 39 -9.58 -15.14 2.11
N HIS A 40 -10.84 -15.46 2.41
CA HIS A 40 -11.82 -14.43 2.79
C HIS A 40 -11.38 -13.67 4.05
N MET A 41 -11.04 -14.39 5.13
CA MET A 41 -10.57 -13.79 6.37
C MET A 41 -9.31 -12.95 6.15
N PHE A 42 -8.34 -13.51 5.40
CA PHE A 42 -7.08 -12.86 5.08
C PHE A 42 -7.27 -11.54 4.31
N SER A 43 -8.12 -11.53 3.29
CA SER A 43 -8.45 -10.35 2.48
C SER A 43 -9.16 -9.28 3.31
N VAL A 44 -10.14 -9.67 4.13
CA VAL A 44 -10.91 -8.73 4.97
C VAL A 44 -10.03 -8.13 6.06
N GLN A 45 -9.23 -8.94 6.75
CA GLN A 45 -8.44 -8.49 7.89
C GLN A 45 -7.38 -7.47 7.48
N ARG A 46 -6.56 -7.77 6.46
CA ARG A 46 -5.53 -6.84 5.97
C ARG A 46 -6.12 -5.50 5.51
N LYS A 47 -7.28 -5.52 4.85
CA LYS A 47 -7.95 -4.29 4.38
C LYS A 47 -8.50 -3.47 5.54
N LYS A 48 -8.99 -4.14 6.57
CA LYS A 48 -9.52 -3.48 7.75
C LYS A 48 -8.42 -2.84 8.59
N GLU A 49 -7.31 -3.54 8.77
CA GLU A 49 -6.28 -3.19 9.75
C GLU A 49 -5.18 -2.32 9.15
N ALA A 50 -4.68 -2.65 7.95
CA ALA A 50 -3.46 -2.06 7.42
C ALA A 50 -3.66 -1.17 6.18
N LEU A 51 -4.73 -1.36 5.40
CA LEU A 51 -4.96 -0.62 4.15
C LEU A 51 -5.33 0.85 4.39
N GLY A 52 -4.64 1.74 3.70
CA GLY A 52 -4.96 3.17 3.63
C GLY A 52 -4.63 3.79 2.27
N ARG A 53 -4.95 5.09 2.15
CA ARG A 53 -4.56 5.94 1.01
C ARG A 53 -3.78 7.13 1.55
N GLY A 54 -2.64 7.45 0.91
CA GLY A 54 -1.84 8.61 1.29
C GLY A 54 -2.63 9.90 1.09
N ILE A 55 -2.58 10.81 2.08
CA ILE A 55 -3.20 12.12 1.95
C ILE A 55 -2.09 13.14 1.72
N VAL A 56 -2.07 13.74 0.54
CA VAL A 56 -1.11 14.80 0.19
C VAL A 56 -1.63 16.13 0.73
N LYS A 57 -0.82 16.82 1.53
CA LYS A 57 -1.11 18.16 2.04
C LYS A 57 0.10 19.06 1.86
N LEU A 58 -0.17 20.34 1.61
CA LEU A 58 0.85 21.38 1.74
C LEU A 58 1.09 21.65 3.22
N LEU A 59 2.33 21.58 3.68
CA LEU A 59 2.66 21.93 5.04
C LEU A 59 2.46 23.43 5.26
N PRO A 60 1.70 23.84 6.29
CA PRO A 60 1.51 25.25 6.59
C PRO A 60 2.86 25.94 6.83
N ARG A 61 3.01 27.18 6.34
CA ARG A 61 4.25 27.96 6.51
C ARG A 61 4.62 28.25 7.96
N ASN A 62 3.67 28.11 8.87
CA ASN A 62 3.81 28.28 10.31
C ASN A 62 4.07 26.96 11.08
N LEU A 63 4.05 25.82 10.40
CA LEU A 63 4.41 24.53 11.01
C LEU A 63 5.93 24.39 10.96
N LEU A 64 6.54 24.29 12.14
CA LEU A 64 7.99 24.09 12.29
C LEU A 64 8.27 22.60 12.53
N ASN A 65 9.31 22.09 11.87
CA ASN A 65 9.96 20.79 12.16
C ASN A 65 9.10 19.54 11.90
N SER A 66 8.39 19.45 10.78
CA SER A 66 7.89 18.15 10.32
C SER A 66 9.07 17.26 9.91
N ILE A 67 9.17 16.06 10.47
CA ILE A 67 10.24 15.11 10.17
C ILE A 67 9.66 14.00 9.30
N CYS A 68 10.33 13.69 8.20
CA CYS A 68 9.94 12.58 7.35
C CYS A 68 10.26 11.25 8.04
N GLU A 69 9.24 10.41 8.21
CA GLU A 69 9.36 9.13 8.92
C GLU A 69 10.30 8.12 8.23
N HIS A 70 10.52 8.26 6.91
CA HIS A 70 11.38 7.33 6.16
C HIS A 70 12.86 7.75 6.12
N CYS A 71 13.17 9.02 5.81
CA CYS A 71 14.56 9.47 5.74
C CYS A 71 15.07 10.15 7.02
N GLY A 72 14.19 10.51 7.96
CA GLY A 72 14.55 11.25 9.17
C GLY A 72 14.91 12.73 8.94
N GLU A 73 14.85 13.21 7.71
CA GLU A 73 15.13 14.61 7.37
C GLU A 73 13.88 15.48 7.56
N SER A 74 14.09 16.76 7.81
CA SER A 74 12.99 17.73 7.95
C SER A 74 12.35 18.03 6.60
N ILE A 75 11.00 18.06 6.58
CA ILE A 75 10.20 18.55 5.46
C ILE A 75 10.02 20.05 5.63
N SER A 76 10.36 20.85 4.62
CA SER A 76 10.34 22.31 4.76
C SER A 76 8.90 22.83 4.82
N SER A 77 8.69 23.89 5.60
CA SER A 77 7.39 24.57 5.66
C SER A 77 7.01 25.09 4.28
N GLY A 78 5.78 24.82 3.82
CA GLY A 78 5.33 25.14 2.47
C GLY A 78 5.61 24.07 1.42
N GLU A 79 6.29 22.96 1.75
CA GLU A 79 6.43 21.81 0.86
C GLU A 79 5.26 20.82 0.99
N MET A 80 5.15 19.90 0.02
CA MET A 80 4.16 18.83 0.08
C MET A 80 4.65 17.71 0.99
N ALA A 81 3.75 17.21 1.83
CA ALA A 81 3.95 16.01 2.62
C ALA A 81 2.78 15.04 2.42
N VAL A 82 3.07 13.75 2.55
CA VAL A 82 2.08 12.66 2.51
C VAL A 82 1.85 12.19 3.93
N PHE A 83 0.59 12.04 4.31
CA PHE A 83 0.18 11.55 5.63
C PHE A 83 -0.49 10.18 5.50
N ALA A 84 -0.25 9.30 6.47
CA ALA A 84 -0.76 7.94 6.51
C ALA A 84 -1.65 7.72 7.74
N SER A 85 -2.97 7.74 7.55
CA SER A 85 -3.93 7.52 8.64
C SER A 85 -3.78 6.19 9.39
N ARG A 86 -3.21 5.16 8.75
CA ARG A 86 -2.96 3.85 9.38
C ARG A 86 -1.70 3.80 10.23
N ALA A 87 -0.77 4.72 10.00
CA ALA A 87 0.44 4.82 10.80
C ALA A 87 0.18 5.68 12.04
N SER A 88 -0.02 6.97 11.82
CA SER A 88 -0.43 7.95 12.82
C SER A 88 -0.75 9.26 12.10
N PRO A 89 -1.72 10.05 12.59
CA PRO A 89 -2.04 11.36 12.01
C PRO A 89 -0.86 12.34 11.99
N GLU A 90 0.08 12.18 12.91
CA GLU A 90 1.25 13.05 13.08
C GLU A 90 2.42 12.67 12.18
N LEU A 91 2.42 11.43 11.65
CA LEU A 91 3.51 10.95 10.80
C LEU A 91 3.33 11.44 9.37
N CYS A 92 4.45 11.87 8.80
CA CYS A 92 4.50 12.41 7.46
C CYS A 92 5.70 11.89 6.69
N TRP A 93 5.58 11.89 5.36
CA TRP A 93 6.61 11.47 4.44
C TRP A 93 6.76 12.52 3.36
N HIS A 94 7.99 12.70 2.86
CA HIS A 94 8.16 13.30 1.54
C HIS A 94 7.40 12.47 0.50
N PRO A 95 6.82 13.07 -0.55
CA PRO A 95 6.19 12.34 -1.64
C PRO A 95 7.10 11.26 -2.24
N ALA A 96 8.39 11.55 -2.40
CA ALA A 96 9.38 10.60 -2.90
C ALA A 96 9.74 9.49 -1.88
N CYS A 97 9.55 9.73 -0.59
CA CYS A 97 9.82 8.76 0.46
C CYS A 97 8.60 7.89 0.81
N PHE A 98 7.41 8.26 0.32
CA PHE A 98 6.19 7.48 0.49
C PHE A 98 6.14 6.32 -0.51
N ALA A 99 7.01 5.34 -0.28
CA ALA A 99 7.25 4.22 -1.17
C ALA A 99 7.13 2.87 -0.46
N CYS A 100 6.87 1.81 -1.22
CA CYS A 100 6.92 0.46 -0.68
C CYS A 100 8.34 0.12 -0.22
N SER A 101 8.48 -0.36 1.02
CA SER A 101 9.77 -0.74 1.61
C SER A 101 10.48 -1.91 0.90
N THR A 102 9.76 -2.66 0.04
CA THR A 102 10.31 -3.81 -0.71
C THR A 102 10.65 -3.45 -2.15
N CYS A 103 9.68 -2.98 -2.94
CA CYS A 103 9.91 -2.68 -4.37
C CYS A 103 10.19 -1.20 -4.67
N ARG A 104 10.12 -0.31 -3.68
CA ARG A 104 10.30 1.15 -3.83
C ARG A 104 9.31 1.84 -4.78
N GLU A 105 8.21 1.18 -5.15
CA GLU A 105 7.12 1.82 -5.89
C GLU A 105 6.51 2.95 -5.06
N LEU A 106 6.27 4.10 -5.69
CA LEU A 106 5.67 5.26 -5.04
C LEU A 106 4.18 5.00 -4.80
N LEU A 107 3.72 5.22 -3.57
CA LEU A 107 2.36 4.91 -3.15
C LEU A 107 1.48 6.16 -2.95
N VAL A 108 2.00 7.34 -3.30
CA VAL A 108 1.33 8.64 -3.12
C VAL A 108 -0.04 8.65 -3.77
N ASP A 109 -0.12 8.15 -5.01
CA ASP A 109 -1.35 8.08 -5.82
C ASP A 109 -1.99 6.68 -5.83
N LEU A 110 -1.50 5.77 -4.99
CA LEU A 110 -1.94 4.39 -4.89
C LEU A 110 -2.48 4.12 -3.48
N ILE A 111 -2.71 2.85 -3.20
CA ILE A 111 -2.98 2.38 -1.85
C ILE A 111 -1.68 1.99 -1.15
N TYR A 112 -1.71 1.94 0.16
CA TYR A 112 -0.62 1.41 0.96
C TYR A 112 -1.13 0.51 2.08
N PHE A 113 -0.25 -0.32 2.60
CA PHE A 113 -0.45 -1.11 3.80
C PHE A 113 0.62 -0.73 4.82
N PHE A 114 0.20 -0.37 6.03
CA PHE A 114 1.12 -0.09 7.13
C PHE A 114 1.27 -1.31 8.02
N HIS A 115 2.51 -1.74 8.24
CA HIS A 115 2.84 -2.91 9.04
C HIS A 115 4.22 -2.72 9.67
N ASP A 116 4.34 -2.93 10.98
CA ASP A 116 5.59 -2.84 11.74
C ASP A 116 6.41 -1.57 11.47
N GLY A 117 5.75 -0.40 11.49
CA GLY A 117 6.40 0.89 11.26
C GLY A 117 6.73 1.19 9.80
N LYS A 118 6.43 0.28 8.88
CA LYS A 118 6.81 0.37 7.47
C LYS A 118 5.61 0.42 6.55
N ILE A 119 5.83 1.07 5.41
CA ILE A 119 4.85 1.16 4.33
C ILE A 119 5.18 0.09 3.28
N HIS A 120 4.16 -0.69 2.92
CA HIS A 120 4.23 -1.71 1.89
C HIS A 120 3.12 -1.51 0.85
N CYS A 121 3.34 -1.97 -0.37
CA CYS A 121 2.26 -2.12 -1.34
C CYS A 121 1.41 -3.35 -0.98
N GLY A 122 0.20 -3.47 -1.53
CA GLY A 122 -0.72 -4.56 -1.19
C GLY A 122 -0.15 -5.96 -1.41
N ARG A 123 0.64 -6.13 -2.46
CA ARG A 123 1.29 -7.39 -2.80
C ARG A 123 2.38 -7.78 -1.81
N HIS A 124 3.34 -6.89 -1.53
CA HIS A 124 4.40 -7.20 -0.58
C HIS A 124 3.86 -7.35 0.85
N HIS A 125 2.80 -6.63 1.23
CA HIS A 125 2.10 -6.90 2.48
C HIS A 125 1.41 -8.28 2.50
N ALA A 126 1.00 -8.83 1.34
CA ALA A 126 0.55 -10.21 1.22
C ALA A 126 1.67 -11.20 1.52
N GLU A 127 2.80 -11.00 0.86
CA GLU A 127 3.97 -11.86 0.93
C GLU A 127 4.63 -11.86 2.33
N LEU A 128 4.42 -10.82 3.14
CA LEU A 128 4.82 -10.82 4.57
C LEU A 128 4.02 -11.79 5.43
N LEU A 129 2.77 -12.09 5.06
CA LEU A 129 1.83 -12.85 5.89
C LEU A 129 1.61 -14.29 5.42
N LYS A 130 1.59 -14.51 4.10
CA LYS A 130 1.43 -15.84 3.51
C LYS A 130 2.34 -15.94 2.27
N PRO A 131 2.96 -17.11 2.01
CA PRO A 131 3.79 -17.31 0.84
C PRO A 131 2.96 -17.34 -0.44
N ARG A 132 3.63 -17.09 -1.58
CA ARG A 132 3.01 -17.05 -2.90
C ARG A 132 3.61 -18.13 -3.80
N CYS A 133 2.77 -18.78 -4.60
CA CYS A 133 3.21 -19.78 -5.55
C CYS A 133 3.91 -19.12 -6.75
N SER A 134 5.14 -19.54 -7.08
CA SER A 134 5.89 -18.98 -8.21
C SER A 134 5.31 -19.32 -9.59
N ALA A 135 4.43 -20.32 -9.67
CA ALA A 135 3.86 -20.79 -10.94
C ALA A 135 2.55 -20.08 -11.31
N CYS A 136 1.58 -20.03 -10.38
CA CYS A 136 0.27 -19.40 -10.60
C CYS A 136 0.15 -18.01 -9.99
N ASP A 137 1.15 -17.56 -9.23
CA ASP A 137 1.13 -16.29 -8.53
C ASP A 137 0.01 -16.22 -7.48
N GLU A 138 -0.57 -17.32 -7.00
CA GLU A 138 -1.60 -17.30 -5.94
C GLU A 138 -0.99 -17.39 -4.53
N ILE A 139 -1.71 -16.85 -3.53
CA ILE A 139 -1.34 -17.02 -2.12
C ILE A 139 -1.64 -18.45 -1.70
N ILE A 140 -0.69 -19.06 -1.00
CA ILE A 140 -0.81 -20.42 -0.48
C ILE A 140 -1.45 -20.33 0.90
N PHE A 141 -2.63 -20.94 1.05
CA PHE A 141 -3.37 -20.95 2.31
C PHE A 141 -3.07 -22.20 3.14
#